data_AF-A0A662ACW8-F1
#
_entry.id   AF-A0A662ACW8-F1
#
_cell.length_a   1.000
_cell.length_b   1.000
_cell.length_c   1.000
_cell.angle_alpha   90.00
_cell.angle_beta   90.00
_cell.angle_gamma   90.00
#
_symmetry.space_group_name_H-M   'P 1'
#
loop_
_entity.id
_entity.type
_entity.pdbx_description
1 polymer ?
#
loop_
_entity_poly.entity_id
_entity_poly.type
_entity_poly.pdbx_seq_one_letter_code
_entity_poly.pdbx_strand_id
1 'polypeptide(L)'
;MKAQIKKHISINKFLDEIFSYRLLFIFASVAYLIFPFILKYNDNTSIDPLWGRIAVSSIIMLVFILSFLSQYIRKNIAYFGYSLSFILTAHYEYLMYINNMSAGYAIGYFTIALCVVVLFRSVASLVIYISFSLLGIFAVYLLLPNPITNPILFFSILITVQVITFFVLVSRIALIRNLKLKNSQLRSTNIHLYNAVEEVKFTNVQLEQQKKEIDTQRAI
;
A
#
# COMPACT_ATOMS: atom_id res chain seq x y z
N MET A 1 11.37 30.53 0.32
CA MET A 1 11.78 29.50 1.31
C MET A 1 10.61 28.85 2.07
N LYS A 2 9.68 29.60 2.68
CA LYS A 2 8.53 29.02 3.45
C LYS A 2 7.57 28.13 2.64
N ALA A 3 7.39 28.38 1.35
CA ALA A 3 6.52 27.57 0.48
C ALA A 3 7.11 26.18 0.14
N GLN A 4 8.43 26.07 -0.01
CA GLN A 4 9.11 24.78 -0.23
C GLN A 4 9.09 23.91 1.04
N ILE A 5 9.20 24.53 2.21
CA ILE A 5 9.12 23.83 3.51
C ILE A 5 7.71 23.25 3.73
N LYS A 6 6.65 23.99 3.38
CA LYS A 6 5.25 23.53 3.54
C LYS A 6 4.92 22.34 2.61
N LYS A 7 5.46 22.34 1.38
CA LYS A 7 5.32 21.23 0.42
C LYS A 7 6.10 19.97 0.86
N HIS A 8 7.25 20.14 1.50
CA HIS A 8 8.04 19.02 2.04
C HIS A 8 7.36 18.34 3.25
N ILE A 9 6.66 19.11 4.09
CA ILE A 9 5.96 18.59 5.28
C ILE A 9 4.70 17.80 4.89
N SER A 10 3.96 18.20 3.85
CA SER A 10 2.75 17.48 3.43
C SER A 10 3.04 16.11 2.82
N ILE A 11 4.14 15.97 2.07
CA ILE A 11 4.58 14.69 1.50
C ILE A 11 5.01 13.72 2.61
N ASN A 12 5.76 14.19 3.61
CA ASN A 12 6.18 13.36 4.74
C ASN A 12 5.01 12.80 5.57
N LYS A 13 3.88 13.51 5.62
CA LYS A 13 2.67 13.03 6.30
C LYS A 13 1.93 11.96 5.50
N PHE A 14 2.02 12.00 4.17
CA PHE A 14 1.53 10.94 3.28
C PHE A 14 2.41 9.69 3.31
N LEU A 15 3.69 9.86 3.68
CA LEU A 15 4.66 8.79 3.93
C LEU A 15 4.55 8.17 5.33
N ASP A 16 3.71 8.73 6.22
CA ASP A 16 3.38 8.07 7.48
C ASP A 16 2.48 6.88 7.16
N GLU A 17 3.05 5.70 7.35
CA GLU A 17 2.46 4.42 7.02
C GLU A 17 1.05 4.25 7.58
N ILE A 18 0.83 4.66 8.83
CA ILE A 18 -0.48 4.54 9.50
C ILE A 18 -1.51 5.44 8.79
N PHE A 19 -1.10 6.63 8.35
CA PHE A 19 -1.97 7.55 7.64
C PHE A 19 -2.39 6.97 6.28
N SER A 20 -1.47 6.34 5.54
CA SER A 20 -1.79 5.69 4.27
C SER A 20 -2.84 4.58 4.44
N TYR A 21 -2.70 3.72 5.47
CA TYR A 21 -3.69 2.67 5.74
C TYR A 21 -5.06 3.25 6.13
N ARG A 22 -5.08 4.26 6.98
CA ARG A 22 -6.33 4.95 7.37
C ARG A 22 -7.06 5.50 6.15
N LEU A 23 -6.34 6.14 5.25
CA LEU A 23 -6.89 6.69 4.02
C LEU A 23 -7.45 5.56 3.13
N LEU A 24 -6.69 4.48 2.96
CA LEU A 24 -7.16 3.29 2.22
C LEU A 24 -8.42 2.68 2.84
N PHE A 25 -8.54 2.61 4.16
CA PHE A 25 -9.73 2.05 4.82
C PHE A 25 -10.97 2.93 4.62
N ILE A 26 -10.86 4.25 4.72
CA ILE A 26 -11.99 5.14 4.40
C ILE A 26 -12.41 4.96 2.94
N PHE A 27 -11.46 5.04 2.01
CA PHE A 27 -11.75 4.91 0.59
C PHE A 27 -12.37 3.56 0.26
N ALA A 28 -11.83 2.47 0.80
CA ALA A 28 -12.36 1.13 0.61
C ALA A 28 -13.79 1.01 1.17
N SER A 29 -14.04 1.47 2.39
CA SER A 29 -15.38 1.41 3.02
C SER A 29 -16.42 2.19 2.22
N VAL A 30 -16.10 3.41 1.79
CA VAL A 30 -17.02 4.27 1.03
C VAL A 30 -17.22 3.74 -0.39
N ALA A 31 -16.14 3.46 -1.12
CA ALA A 31 -16.22 2.96 -2.49
C ALA A 31 -16.98 1.63 -2.56
N TYR A 32 -16.78 0.74 -1.58
CA TYR A 32 -17.43 -0.55 -1.54
C TYR A 32 -18.95 -0.47 -1.33
N LEU A 33 -19.40 0.52 -0.57
CA LEU A 33 -20.81 0.78 -0.30
C LEU A 33 -21.50 1.49 -1.48
N ILE A 34 -20.77 2.35 -2.21
CA ILE A 34 -21.29 3.06 -3.39
C ILE A 34 -21.43 2.14 -4.61
N PHE A 35 -20.50 1.19 -4.78
CA PHE A 35 -20.46 0.28 -5.94
C PHE A 35 -21.79 -0.37 -6.36
N PRO A 36 -22.64 -0.94 -5.48
CA PRO A 36 -23.92 -1.54 -5.88
C PRO A 36 -24.87 -0.56 -6.58
N PHE A 37 -24.84 0.73 -6.24
CA PHE A 37 -25.68 1.73 -6.89
C PHE A 37 -25.24 1.99 -8.33
N ILE A 38 -23.93 1.95 -8.59
CA ILE A 38 -23.37 2.06 -9.93
C ILE A 38 -23.74 0.81 -10.75
N LEU A 39 -23.68 -0.37 -10.14
CA LEU A 39 -23.97 -1.62 -10.81
C LEU A 39 -25.46 -1.75 -11.16
N LYS A 40 -26.35 -1.38 -10.23
CA LYS A 40 -27.81 -1.38 -10.41
C LYS A 40 -28.29 -0.43 -11.51
N TYR A 41 -27.55 0.66 -11.75
CA TYR A 41 -27.84 1.56 -12.88
C TYR A 41 -27.67 0.87 -14.23
N ASN A 42 -26.72 -0.08 -14.34
CA ASN A 42 -26.41 -0.77 -15.60
C ASN A 42 -27.09 -2.14 -15.72
N ASP A 43 -27.37 -2.81 -14.60
CA ASP A 43 -28.03 -4.12 -14.58
C ASP A 43 -28.96 -4.23 -13.35
N ASN A 44 -30.27 -4.25 -13.61
CA ASN A 44 -31.29 -4.31 -12.58
C ASN A 44 -31.67 -5.76 -12.20
N THR A 45 -31.07 -6.78 -12.83
CA THR A 45 -31.36 -8.20 -12.58
C THR A 45 -30.42 -8.84 -11.57
N SER A 46 -29.30 -8.17 -11.26
CA SER A 46 -28.29 -8.64 -10.32
C SER A 46 -28.77 -8.64 -8.86
N ILE A 47 -28.48 -9.72 -8.13
CA ILE A 47 -28.77 -9.90 -6.71
C ILE A 47 -27.62 -9.29 -5.90
N ASP A 48 -27.85 -8.11 -5.33
CA ASP A 48 -26.87 -7.41 -4.48
C ASP A 48 -27.46 -7.03 -3.11
N PRO A 49 -27.35 -7.91 -2.10
CA PRO A 49 -27.90 -7.61 -0.79
C PRO A 49 -27.07 -6.53 -0.07
N LEU A 50 -27.67 -5.34 0.10
CA LEU A 50 -27.01 -4.19 0.75
C LEU A 50 -26.50 -4.51 2.16
N TRP A 51 -27.17 -5.40 2.90
CA TRP A 51 -26.78 -5.76 4.26
C TRP A 51 -25.37 -6.37 4.31
N GLY A 52 -24.98 -7.18 3.32
CA GLY A 52 -23.65 -7.79 3.26
C GLY A 52 -22.57 -6.73 3.04
N ARG A 53 -22.87 -5.75 2.18
CA ARG A 53 -21.97 -4.61 1.93
C ARG A 53 -21.85 -3.70 3.14
N ILE A 54 -22.96 -3.42 3.83
CA ILE A 54 -22.95 -2.64 5.08
C ILE A 54 -22.10 -3.36 6.12
N ALA A 55 -22.28 -4.66 6.32
CA ALA A 55 -21.49 -5.44 7.29
C ALA A 55 -19.98 -5.35 7.02
N VAL A 56 -19.53 -5.63 5.80
CA VAL A 56 -18.11 -5.55 5.42
C VAL A 56 -17.59 -4.12 5.53
N SER A 57 -18.35 -3.13 5.05
CA SER A 57 -17.96 -1.72 5.13
C SER A 57 -17.85 -1.23 6.58
N SER A 58 -18.79 -1.63 7.45
CA SER A 58 -18.76 -1.34 8.88
C SER A 58 -17.55 -1.96 9.57
N ILE A 59 -17.16 -3.19 9.21
CA ILE A 59 -15.96 -3.82 9.77
C ILE A 59 -14.69 -3.04 9.36
N ILE A 60 -14.59 -2.63 8.09
CA ILE A 60 -13.47 -1.80 7.61
C ILE A 60 -13.44 -0.45 8.35
N MET A 61 -14.60 0.22 8.46
CA MET A 61 -14.74 1.49 9.16
C MET A 61 -14.41 1.37 10.66
N LEU A 62 -14.77 0.25 11.28
CA LEU A 62 -14.45 -0.04 12.68
C LEU A 62 -12.94 -0.11 12.88
N VAL A 63 -12.21 -0.84 12.03
CA VAL A 63 -10.74 -0.89 12.08
C VAL A 63 -10.14 0.50 11.88
N PHE A 64 -10.70 1.30 10.97
CA PHE A 64 -10.31 2.69 10.77
C PHE A 64 -10.46 3.53 12.06
N ILE A 65 -11.64 3.52 12.70
CA ILE A 65 -11.91 4.26 13.93
C ILE A 65 -10.98 3.78 15.06
N LEU A 66 -10.89 2.47 15.25
CA LEU A 66 -10.08 1.86 16.28
C LEU A 66 -8.57 2.12 16.08
N SER A 67 -8.13 2.41 14.85
CA SER A 67 -6.75 2.83 14.58
C SER A 67 -6.38 4.17 15.25
N PHE A 68 -7.34 5.00 15.64
CA PHE A 68 -7.08 6.23 16.41
C PHE A 68 -7.03 5.97 17.92
N LEU A 69 -7.83 5.02 18.39
CA LEU A 69 -8.05 4.75 19.81
C LEU A 69 -7.04 3.74 20.39
N SER A 70 -6.65 2.73 19.60
CA SER A 70 -5.84 1.61 20.08
C SER A 70 -4.40 1.66 19.57
N GLN A 71 -3.43 1.56 20.48
CA GLN A 71 -2.02 1.41 20.10
C GLN A 71 -1.75 0.02 19.49
N TYR A 72 -2.48 -1.01 19.92
CA TYR A 72 -2.35 -2.36 19.36
C TYR A 72 -2.70 -2.39 17.87
N ILE A 73 -3.80 -1.74 17.49
CA ILE A 73 -4.22 -1.68 16.09
C ILE A 73 -3.25 -0.84 15.26
N ARG A 74 -2.73 0.27 15.79
CA ARG A 74 -1.70 1.07 15.12
C ARG A 74 -0.43 0.26 14.82
N LYS A 75 0.05 -0.52 15.79
CA LYS A 75 1.24 -1.37 15.63
C LYS A 75 1.02 -2.51 14.63
N ASN A 76 -0.21 -3.04 14.55
CA ASN A 76 -0.55 -4.21 13.73
C ASN A 76 -1.42 -3.88 12.50
N ILE A 77 -1.47 -2.61 12.08
CA ILE A 77 -2.45 -2.13 11.09
C ILE A 77 -2.36 -2.87 9.74
N ALA A 78 -1.16 -3.31 9.38
CA ALA A 78 -0.92 -4.11 8.18
C ALA A 78 -1.66 -5.45 8.22
N TYR A 79 -1.60 -6.17 9.35
CA TYR A 79 -2.27 -7.46 9.51
C TYR A 79 -3.79 -7.32 9.47
N PHE A 80 -4.34 -6.26 10.07
CA PHE A 80 -5.76 -5.95 9.91
C PHE A 80 -6.10 -5.69 8.43
N GLY A 81 -5.25 -4.95 7.70
CA GLY A 81 -5.42 -4.77 6.26
C GLY A 81 -5.44 -6.09 5.47
N TYR A 82 -4.60 -7.07 5.86
CA TYR A 82 -4.63 -8.40 5.25
C TYR A 82 -5.96 -9.09 5.53
N SER A 83 -6.37 -9.19 6.80
CA SER A 83 -7.63 -9.83 7.19
C SER A 83 -8.84 -9.21 6.49
N LEU A 84 -8.88 -7.87 6.38
CA LEU A 84 -9.94 -7.17 5.67
C LEU A 84 -9.94 -7.49 4.17
N SER A 85 -8.77 -7.71 3.57
CA SER A 85 -8.66 -8.13 2.17
C SER A 85 -9.25 -9.52 1.96
N PHE A 86 -8.98 -10.48 2.86
CA PHE A 86 -9.62 -11.81 2.82
C PHE A 86 -11.14 -11.73 2.96
N ILE A 87 -11.65 -10.95 3.92
CA ILE A 87 -13.09 -10.77 4.14
C ILE A 87 -13.76 -10.16 2.91
N LEU A 88 -13.16 -9.11 2.35
CA LEU A 88 -13.68 -8.41 1.18
C LEU A 88 -13.72 -9.32 -0.05
N THR A 89 -12.64 -10.06 -0.30
CA THR A 89 -12.56 -11.01 -1.42
C THR A 89 -13.54 -12.16 -1.24
N ALA A 90 -13.63 -12.76 -0.06
CA ALA A 90 -14.60 -13.83 0.24
C ALA A 90 -16.05 -13.38 0.01
N HIS A 91 -16.39 -12.17 0.44
CA HIS A 91 -17.74 -11.64 0.21
C HIS A 91 -17.99 -11.41 -1.29
N TYR A 92 -16.99 -11.01 -2.06
CA TYR A 92 -17.12 -10.91 -3.52
C TYR A 92 -17.20 -12.28 -4.22
N GLU A 93 -16.53 -13.30 -3.73
CA GLU A 93 -16.69 -14.69 -4.22
C GLU A 93 -18.12 -15.18 -3.99
N TYR A 94 -18.69 -14.87 -2.83
CA TYR A 94 -20.11 -15.11 -2.56
C TYR A 94 -21.02 -14.34 -3.53
N LEU A 95 -20.74 -13.06 -3.80
CA LEU A 95 -21.51 -12.28 -4.79
C LEU A 95 -21.39 -12.87 -6.21
N MET A 96 -20.20 -13.33 -6.59
CA MET A 96 -19.98 -14.04 -7.86
C MET A 96 -20.81 -15.33 -7.94
N TYR A 97 -20.87 -16.09 -6.85
CA TYR A 97 -21.67 -17.32 -6.76
C TYR A 97 -23.17 -17.04 -6.94
N ILE A 98 -23.76 -16.15 -6.16
CA ILE A 98 -25.20 -15.88 -6.22
C ILE A 98 -25.65 -15.20 -7.52
N ASN A 99 -24.72 -14.54 -8.23
CA ASN A 99 -24.95 -13.92 -9.53
C ASN A 99 -24.46 -14.78 -10.70
N ASN A 100 -24.28 -16.09 -10.48
CA ASN A 100 -23.91 -17.08 -11.50
C ASN A 100 -22.72 -16.66 -12.37
N MET A 101 -21.69 -16.08 -11.74
CA MET A 101 -20.49 -15.55 -12.36
C MET A 101 -20.75 -14.45 -13.40
N SER A 102 -21.67 -13.50 -13.13
CA SER A 102 -21.94 -12.40 -14.06
C SER A 102 -20.71 -11.51 -14.30
N ALA A 103 -20.59 -10.96 -15.51
CA ALA A 103 -19.47 -10.11 -15.90
C ALA A 103 -19.37 -8.83 -15.07
N GLY A 104 -20.50 -8.29 -14.60
CA GLY A 104 -20.53 -7.10 -13.73
C GLY A 104 -19.78 -7.32 -12.42
N TYR A 105 -20.01 -8.47 -11.77
CA TYR A 105 -19.28 -8.83 -10.55
C TYR A 105 -17.84 -9.25 -10.83
N ALA A 106 -17.55 -9.83 -12.00
CA ALA A 106 -16.18 -10.16 -12.42
C ALA A 106 -15.28 -8.91 -12.44
N ILE A 107 -15.79 -7.81 -13.01
CA ILE A 107 -15.08 -6.52 -13.03
C ILE A 107 -14.79 -6.03 -11.61
N GLY A 108 -15.76 -6.11 -10.71
CA GLY A 108 -15.58 -5.76 -9.30
C GLY A 108 -14.54 -6.64 -8.60
N TYR A 109 -14.56 -7.95 -8.87
CA TYR A 109 -13.60 -8.91 -8.34
C TYR A 109 -12.16 -8.58 -8.76
N PHE A 110 -11.93 -8.35 -10.05
CA PHE A 110 -10.61 -7.98 -10.57
C PHE A 110 -10.14 -6.63 -10.01
N THR A 111 -11.06 -5.68 -9.86
CA THR A 111 -10.75 -4.37 -9.25
C THR A 111 -10.24 -4.55 -7.82
N ILE A 112 -10.88 -5.39 -7.01
CA ILE A 112 -10.41 -5.68 -5.66
C ILE A 112 -9.08 -6.38 -5.67
N ALA A 113 -8.92 -7.44 -6.48
CA ALA A 113 -7.66 -8.18 -6.58
C ALA A 113 -6.48 -7.25 -6.88
N LEU A 114 -6.68 -6.24 -7.74
CA LEU A 114 -5.69 -5.20 -8.00
C LEU A 114 -5.49 -4.24 -6.82
N CYS A 115 -6.56 -3.73 -6.23
CA CYS A 115 -6.45 -2.71 -5.18
C CYS A 115 -5.82 -3.23 -3.88
N VAL A 116 -6.13 -4.46 -3.48
CA VAL A 116 -5.64 -5.02 -2.20
C VAL A 116 -4.13 -5.23 -2.17
N VAL A 117 -3.46 -5.34 -3.33
CA VAL A 117 -1.99 -5.49 -3.41
C VAL A 117 -1.26 -4.37 -2.67
N VAL A 118 -1.86 -3.18 -2.64
CA VAL A 118 -1.29 -2.00 -1.99
C VAL A 118 -1.09 -2.25 -0.50
N LEU A 119 -1.93 -3.08 0.12
CA LEU A 119 -1.89 -3.39 1.54
C LEU A 119 -0.76 -4.36 1.91
N PHE A 120 -0.39 -5.29 1.03
CA PHE A 120 0.55 -6.38 1.32
C PHE A 120 2.01 -5.92 1.39
N ARG A 121 2.75 -6.32 2.43
CA ARG A 121 4.17 -5.93 2.59
C ARG A 121 5.16 -7.07 2.44
N SER A 122 4.68 -8.29 2.45
CA SER A 122 5.50 -9.48 2.30
C SER A 122 5.01 -10.27 1.09
N VAL A 123 5.96 -10.84 0.34
CA VAL A 123 5.65 -11.72 -0.78
C VAL A 123 4.87 -12.94 -0.29
N ALA A 124 5.26 -13.51 0.86
CA ALA A 124 4.58 -14.65 1.45
C ALA A 124 3.09 -14.38 1.73
N SER A 125 2.76 -13.25 2.36
CA SER A 125 1.37 -12.90 2.66
C SER A 125 0.56 -12.66 1.37
N LEU A 126 1.17 -12.08 0.34
CA LEU A 126 0.50 -11.91 -0.95
C LEU A 126 0.27 -13.25 -1.65
N VAL A 127 1.23 -14.18 -1.61
CA VAL A 127 1.07 -15.52 -2.19
C VAL A 127 -0.08 -16.26 -1.51
N ILE A 128 -0.18 -16.20 -0.17
CA ILE A 128 -1.30 -16.79 0.57
C ILE A 128 -2.63 -16.18 0.12
N TYR A 129 -2.69 -14.85 -0.05
CA TYR A 129 -3.88 -14.16 -0.56
C TYR A 129 -4.23 -14.58 -2.00
N ILE A 130 -3.25 -14.68 -2.90
CA ILE A 130 -3.44 -15.12 -4.29
C ILE A 130 -3.99 -16.54 -4.32
N SER A 131 -3.40 -17.45 -3.54
CA SER A 131 -3.89 -18.83 -3.42
C SER A 131 -5.32 -18.89 -2.90
N PHE A 132 -5.65 -18.10 -1.88
CA PHE A 132 -7.01 -18.00 -1.36
C PHE A 132 -7.99 -17.52 -2.45
N SER A 133 -7.67 -16.45 -3.15
CA SER A 133 -8.49 -15.89 -4.24
C SER A 133 -8.71 -16.88 -5.39
N LEU A 134 -7.66 -17.59 -5.81
CA LEU A 134 -7.76 -18.58 -6.89
C LEU A 134 -8.59 -19.80 -6.46
N LEU A 135 -8.34 -20.32 -5.26
CA LEU A 135 -9.08 -21.47 -4.72
C LEU A 135 -10.54 -21.13 -4.45
N GLY A 136 -10.83 -19.92 -3.98
CA GLY A 136 -12.20 -19.44 -3.75
C GLY A 136 -13.01 -19.40 -5.04
N ILE A 137 -12.48 -18.77 -6.08
CA ILE A 137 -13.13 -18.75 -7.40
C ILE A 137 -13.24 -20.16 -8.01
N PHE A 138 -12.23 -21.01 -7.83
CA PHE A 138 -12.29 -22.39 -8.28
C PHE A 138 -13.42 -23.15 -7.59
N ALA A 139 -13.59 -22.99 -6.28
CA ALA A 139 -14.71 -23.55 -5.55
C ALA A 139 -16.07 -23.03 -6.07
N VAL A 140 -16.18 -21.73 -6.34
CA VAL A 140 -17.41 -21.15 -6.92
C VAL A 140 -17.76 -21.79 -8.27
N TYR A 141 -16.78 -21.99 -9.14
CA TYR A 141 -16.99 -22.65 -10.44
C TYR A 141 -17.40 -24.12 -10.30
N LEU A 142 -16.88 -24.85 -9.31
CA LEU A 142 -17.27 -26.24 -9.06
C LEU A 142 -18.71 -26.37 -8.53
N LEU A 143 -19.18 -25.37 -7.78
CA LEU A 143 -20.53 -25.37 -7.20
C LEU A 143 -21.61 -24.92 -8.17
N LEU A 144 -21.24 -24.26 -9.28
CA LEU A 144 -22.17 -23.75 -10.28
C LEU A 144 -22.26 -24.67 -11.50
N PRO A 145 -23.44 -25.24 -11.81
CA PRO A 145 -23.58 -26.18 -12.92
C PRO A 145 -23.46 -25.51 -14.30
N ASN A 146 -23.89 -24.25 -14.45
CA ASN A 146 -23.89 -23.51 -15.71
C ASN A 146 -23.53 -22.03 -15.50
N PRO A 147 -22.24 -21.71 -15.27
CA PRO A 147 -21.79 -20.33 -15.08
C PRO A 147 -21.97 -19.50 -16.36
N ILE A 148 -22.39 -18.24 -16.21
CA ILE A 148 -22.58 -17.31 -17.35
C ILE A 148 -21.23 -17.02 -18.02
N THR A 149 -20.18 -16.81 -17.22
CA THR A 149 -18.85 -16.50 -17.73
C THR A 149 -18.04 -17.77 -17.93
N ASN A 150 -17.42 -17.88 -19.12
CA ASN A 150 -16.53 -18.99 -19.46
C ASN A 150 -15.38 -19.12 -18.42
N PRO A 151 -15.22 -20.29 -17.77
CA PRO A 151 -14.19 -20.49 -16.74
C PRO A 151 -12.76 -20.27 -17.23
N ILE A 152 -12.43 -20.75 -18.44
CA ILE A 152 -11.09 -20.64 -19.01
C ILE A 152 -10.72 -19.17 -19.22
N LEU A 153 -11.65 -18.38 -19.77
CA LEU A 153 -11.46 -16.95 -19.96
C LEU A 153 -11.27 -16.23 -18.62
N PHE A 154 -12.12 -16.53 -17.63
CA PHE A 154 -12.04 -15.90 -16.31
C PHE A 154 -10.70 -16.21 -15.61
N PHE A 155 -10.29 -17.48 -15.58
CA PHE A 155 -9.03 -17.88 -14.96
C PHE A 155 -7.81 -17.31 -15.68
N SER A 156 -7.84 -17.22 -17.01
CA SER A 156 -6.77 -16.58 -17.78
C SER A 156 -6.57 -15.12 -17.36
N ILE A 157 -7.68 -14.37 -17.26
CA ILE A 157 -7.64 -12.96 -16.80
C ILE A 157 -7.22 -12.89 -15.33
N LEU A 158 -7.78 -13.73 -14.46
CA LEU A 158 -7.45 -13.73 -13.03
C LEU A 158 -5.98 -14.03 -12.81
N ILE A 159 -5.42 -15.07 -13.44
CA ILE A 159 -3.99 -15.41 -13.36
C ILE A 159 -3.15 -14.23 -13.84
N THR A 160 -3.52 -13.60 -14.96
CA THR A 160 -2.82 -12.42 -15.47
C THR A 160 -2.81 -11.29 -14.45
N VAL A 161 -3.96 -10.98 -13.85
CA VAL A 161 -4.08 -9.98 -12.79
C VAL A 161 -3.21 -10.34 -11.58
N GLN A 162 -3.23 -11.60 -11.13
CA GLN A 162 -2.43 -12.04 -9.97
C GLN A 162 -0.93 -12.05 -10.23
N VAL A 163 -0.50 -12.35 -11.46
CA VAL A 163 0.91 -12.23 -11.87
C VAL A 163 1.33 -10.76 -11.83
N ILE A 164 0.51 -9.85 -12.37
CA ILE A 164 0.78 -8.42 -12.33
C ILE A 164 0.86 -7.92 -10.88
N THR A 165 -0.08 -8.29 -10.01
CA THR A 165 -0.06 -7.87 -8.60
C THR A 165 1.18 -8.40 -7.87
N PHE A 166 1.60 -9.63 -8.15
CA PHE A 166 2.84 -10.20 -7.63
C PHE A 166 4.06 -9.37 -8.04
N PHE A 167 4.22 -9.07 -9.34
CA PHE A 167 5.33 -8.25 -9.83
C PHE A 167 5.31 -6.82 -9.31
N VAL A 168 4.13 -6.21 -9.15
CA VAL A 168 3.96 -4.88 -8.55
C VAL A 168 4.51 -4.88 -7.13
N LEU A 169 4.17 -5.89 -6.31
CA LEU A 169 4.68 -5.98 -4.95
C LEU A 169 6.20 -6.18 -4.91
N VAL A 170 6.72 -7.13 -5.68
CA VAL A 170 8.17 -7.41 -5.75
C VAL A 170 8.95 -6.15 -6.15
N SER A 171 8.47 -5.45 -7.19
CA SER A 171 9.08 -4.20 -7.66
C SER A 171 9.06 -3.12 -6.57
N ARG A 172 7.93 -2.97 -5.86
CA ARG A 172 7.82 -2.02 -4.75
C ARG A 172 8.80 -2.34 -3.61
N ILE A 173 8.94 -3.61 -3.23
CA ILE A 173 9.88 -4.02 -2.17
C ILE A 173 11.33 -3.72 -2.61
N ALA A 174 11.69 -4.02 -3.86
CA ALA A 174 13.00 -3.72 -4.41
C ALA A 174 13.29 -2.21 -4.41
N LEU A 175 12.31 -1.39 -4.82
CA LEU A 175 12.42 0.08 -4.80
C LEU A 175 12.63 0.62 -3.38
N ILE A 176 11.85 0.15 -2.40
CA ILE A 176 12.00 0.58 -1.00
C ILE A 176 13.39 0.20 -0.46
N ARG A 177 13.89 -1.00 -0.80
CA ARG A 177 15.24 -1.43 -0.38
C ARG A 177 16.32 -0.53 -0.99
N ASN A 178 16.23 -0.25 -2.29
CA ASN A 178 17.18 0.62 -2.99
C ASN A 178 17.16 2.05 -2.45
N LEU A 179 15.98 2.59 -2.12
CA LEU A 179 15.86 3.91 -1.49
C LEU A 179 16.52 3.95 -0.11
N LYS A 180 16.36 2.91 0.71
CA LYS A 180 17.04 2.82 2.02
C LYS A 180 18.56 2.80 1.86
N LEU A 181 19.08 1.98 0.94
CA LEU A 181 20.53 1.88 0.68
C LEU A 181 21.11 3.21 0.20
N LYS A 182 20.48 3.86 -0.78
CA LYS A 182 20.93 5.16 -1.29
C LYS A 182 20.88 6.25 -0.23
N ASN A 183 19.85 6.26 0.62
CA ASN A 183 19.73 7.24 1.69
C ASN A 183 20.82 7.04 2.77
N SER A 184 21.15 5.79 3.10
CA SER A 184 22.27 5.47 4.00
C SER A 184 23.61 5.95 3.42
N GLN A 185 23.86 5.75 2.12
CA GLN A 185 25.06 6.24 1.44
C GLN A 185 25.14 7.78 1.42
N LEU A 186 24.04 8.46 1.14
CA LEU A 186 23.99 9.92 1.20
C LEU A 186 24.30 10.43 2.61
N ARG A 187 23.79 9.76 3.64
CA ARG A 187 24.06 10.13 5.03
C ARG A 187 25.53 9.94 5.40
N SER A 188 26.17 8.85 4.98
CA SER A 188 27.61 8.66 5.22
C SER A 188 28.45 9.70 4.51
N THR A 189 28.15 10.00 3.24
CA THR A 189 28.87 11.04 2.48
C THR A 189 28.73 12.42 3.12
N ASN A 190 27.54 12.78 3.59
CA ASN A 190 27.34 14.03 4.32
C ASN A 190 28.17 14.12 5.61
N ILE A 191 28.31 13.03 6.36
CA ILE A 191 29.16 12.98 7.56
C ILE A 191 30.63 13.16 7.19
N HIS A 192 31.11 12.47 6.14
CA HIS A 192 32.49 12.62 5.67
C HIS A 192 32.79 14.06 5.21
N LEU A 193 31.87 14.70 4.49
CA LEU A 193 32.02 16.09 4.07
C LEU A 193 32.03 17.05 5.26
N TYR A 194 31.19 16.82 6.26
CA TYR A 194 31.18 17.65 7.47
C TYR A 194 32.54 17.59 8.18
N ASN A 195 33.07 16.38 8.38
CA ASN A 195 34.36 16.19 9.03
C ASN A 195 35.51 16.82 8.23
N ALA A 196 35.52 16.68 6.90
CA ALA A 196 36.54 17.28 6.04
C ALA A 196 36.49 18.83 6.10
N VAL A 197 35.29 19.42 6.15
CA VAL A 197 35.14 20.87 6.33
C VAL A 197 35.65 21.33 7.69
N GLU A 198 35.41 20.55 8.74
CA GLU A 198 35.89 20.84 10.10
C GLU A 198 37.42 20.76 10.18
N GLU A 199 38.02 19.75 9.56
CA GLU A 199 39.48 19.59 9.45
C GLU A 199 40.13 20.77 8.70
N VAL A 200 39.55 21.19 7.57
CA VAL A 200 40.03 22.36 6.81
C VAL A 200 39.92 23.65 7.64
N LYS A 201 38.82 23.83 8.37
CA LYS A 201 38.67 24.99 9.27
C LYS A 201 39.72 25.00 10.37
N PHE A 202 39.95 23.86 11.01
CA PHE A 202 40.97 23.72 12.05
C PHE A 202 42.37 24.03 11.50
N THR A 203 42.70 23.49 10.33
CA THR A 203 43.97 23.74 9.64
C THR A 203 44.15 25.22 9.30
N ASN A 204 43.11 25.88 8.80
CA ASN A 204 43.15 27.31 8.50
C ASN A 204 43.39 28.16 9.75
N VAL A 205 42.77 27.82 10.89
CA VAL A 205 43.01 28.52 12.17
C VAL A 205 44.46 28.36 12.62
N GLN A 206 45.03 27.16 12.50
CA GLN A 206 46.44 26.93 12.83
C GLN A 206 47.39 27.72 11.93
N LEU A 207 47.13 27.76 10.62
CA LEU A 207 47.91 28.54 9.67
C LEU A 207 47.86 30.05 9.98
N GLU A 208 46.69 30.58 10.37
CA GLU A 208 46.58 31.98 10.79
C GLU A 208 47.37 32.28 12.07
N GLN A 209 47.41 31.36 13.03
CA GLN A 209 48.21 31.49 14.25
C GLN A 209 49.71 31.49 13.93
N GLN A 210 50.18 30.52 13.15
CA GLN A 210 51.59 30.45 12.73
C GLN A 210 52.03 31.69 11.96
N LYS A 211 51.18 32.21 11.07
CA LYS A 211 51.47 33.44 10.34
C LYS A 211 51.66 34.63 11.29
N LYS A 212 50.79 34.78 12.30
CA LYS A 212 50.93 35.84 13.32
C LYS A 212 52.22 35.71 14.13
N GLU A 213 52.63 34.49 14.47
CA GLU A 213 53.90 34.25 15.18
C GLU A 213 55.11 34.66 14.33
N ILE A 214 55.14 34.28 13.05
CA ILE A 214 56.21 34.65 12.12
C ILE A 214 56.27 36.17 11.94
N ASP A 215 55.12 36.83 11.76
CA ASP A 215 55.04 38.28 11.59
C ASP A 215 55.53 39.02 12.85
N THR A 216 55.27 38.47 14.04
CA THR A 216 55.77 39.00 15.32
C THR A 216 57.28 38.83 15.46
N GLN A 217 57.83 37.68 15.06
CA GLN A 217 59.28 37.44 15.08
C GLN A 217 60.06 38.35 14.13
N ARG A 218 59.47 38.71 12.99
CA ARG A 218 60.09 39.65 12.01
C ARG A 218 60.11 41.10 12.46
N ALA A 219 59.29 41.46 13.45
CA ALA A 219 59.18 42.83 13.94
C ALA A 219 60.18 43.16 15.07
N ILE A 220 60.88 42.15 15.59
CA ILE A 220 61.94 42.24 16.61
C ILE A 220 63.30 42.27 15.91
#